data_AF-A0A6J1WY11-F1
#
_entry.id   AF-A0A6J1WY11-F1
#
_cell.length_a   1.000
_cell.length_b   1.000
_cell.length_c   1.000
_cell.angle_alpha   90.00
_cell.angle_beta   90.00
_cell.angle_gamma   90.00
#
_symmetry.space_group_name_H-M   'P 1'
#
loop_
_entity.id
_entity.type
_entity.pdbx_description
1 polymer ?
#
loop_
_entity_poly.entity_id
_entity_poly.type
_entity_poly.pdbx_seq_one_letter_code
_entity_poly.pdbx_strand_id
1 'polypeptide(L)'
;MEGKVPTAKYNGYGACPILTSHNTGILAEFLYDKRLCETFPFDQSKERRLFYYMNKHLFPYLYWNRLIKGKWNGPSTIRQMINPNGRKV
;
A
#
# COMPACT_ATOMS: atom_id res chain seq x y z
N MET A 1 -8.11 23.86 13.19
CA MET A 1 -6.66 23.87 13.48
C MET A 1 -6.46 24.48 14.85
N GLU A 2 -5.71 23.84 15.74
CA GLU A 2 -5.58 24.23 17.17
C GLU A 2 -4.29 25.00 17.50
N GLY A 3 -3.49 25.36 16.49
CA GLY A 3 -2.20 26.06 16.70
C GLY A 3 -1.09 25.20 17.33
N LYS A 4 -1.32 23.89 17.51
CA LYS A 4 -0.33 22.94 18.06
C LYS A 4 0.69 22.52 16.99
N VAL A 5 1.91 22.22 17.44
CA VAL A 5 2.96 21.64 16.59
C VAL A 5 2.50 20.26 16.09
N PRO A 6 2.59 19.96 14.78
CA PRO A 6 2.25 18.65 14.24
C PRO A 6 3.17 17.55 14.81
N THR A 7 2.57 16.50 15.37
CA THR A 7 3.29 15.32 15.88
C THR A 7 3.38 14.19 14.85
N ALA A 8 2.42 14.13 13.92
CA ALA A 8 2.39 13.13 12.86
C ALA A 8 3.52 13.38 11.85
N LYS A 9 4.30 12.33 11.54
CA LYS A 9 5.35 12.35 10.52
C LYS A 9 5.00 11.35 9.43
N TYR A 10 5.08 11.81 8.18
CA TYR A 10 4.98 10.91 7.04
C TYR A 10 6.30 10.16 6.85
N ASN A 11 6.21 8.85 6.75
CA ASN A 11 7.35 7.93 6.66
C ASN A 11 7.87 7.71 5.22
N GLY A 12 7.29 8.41 4.23
CA GLY A 12 7.67 8.23 2.83
C GLY A 12 7.05 7.01 2.16
N TYR A 13 5.93 6.49 2.68
CA TYR A 13 5.26 5.33 2.10
C TYR A 13 4.87 5.54 0.63
N GLY A 14 5.49 4.76 -0.25
CA GLY A 14 5.17 4.67 -1.67
C GLY A 14 4.84 3.23 -2.07
N ALA A 15 4.04 3.10 -3.12
CA ALA A 15 3.69 1.81 -3.72
C ALA A 15 3.70 1.90 -5.24
N CYS A 16 4.20 0.85 -5.89
CA CYS A 16 4.20 0.69 -7.33
C CYS A 16 3.67 -0.70 -7.71
N PRO A 17 2.45 -0.80 -8.29
CA PRO A 17 2.00 -2.04 -8.91
C PRO A 17 2.66 -2.20 -10.28
N ILE A 18 3.62 -3.10 -10.38
CA ILE A 18 4.36 -3.40 -11.60
C ILE A 18 3.69 -4.57 -12.29
N LEU A 19 2.99 -4.33 -13.39
CA LEU A 19 2.42 -5.40 -14.20
C LEU A 19 3.54 -6.07 -15.01
N THR A 20 3.70 -7.37 -14.83
CA THR A 20 4.73 -8.18 -15.50
C THR A 20 4.16 -8.95 -16.69
N SER A 21 2.85 -9.20 -16.70
CA SER A 21 2.14 -9.79 -17.84
C SER A 21 0.67 -9.34 -17.90
N HIS A 22 -0.09 -9.86 -18.86
CA HIS A 22 -1.53 -9.64 -18.97
C HIS A 22 -2.37 -10.33 -17.87
N ASN A 23 -1.78 -11.12 -16.97
CA ASN A 23 -2.52 -11.76 -15.88
C ASN A 23 -1.77 -11.76 -14.53
N THR A 24 -0.58 -11.16 -14.45
CA THR A 24 0.28 -11.18 -13.26
C THR A 24 1.00 -9.85 -13.06
N GLY A 25 1.44 -9.61 -11.83
CA GLY A 25 2.24 -8.45 -11.47
C GLY A 25 2.95 -8.63 -10.13
N ILE A 26 3.72 -7.62 -9.77
CA ILE A 26 4.48 -7.45 -8.53
C ILE A 26 3.96 -6.19 -7.84
N LEU A 27 3.88 -6.19 -6.52
CA LEU A 27 3.52 -4.99 -5.75
C LEU A 27 4.74 -4.56 -4.94
N ALA A 28 5.40 -3.49 -5.37
CA ALA A 28 6.54 -2.93 -4.67
C ALA A 28 6.06 -1.86 -3.68
N GLU A 29 6.25 -2.10 -2.39
CA GLU A 29 5.93 -1.14 -1.32
C GLU A 29 7.20 -0.75 -0.55
N PHE A 30 7.43 0.56 -0.40
CA PHE A 30 8.65 1.09 0.19
C PHE A 30 8.39 2.34 1.02
N LEU A 31 9.32 2.64 1.92
CA LEU A 31 9.39 3.89 2.69
C LEU A 31 10.52 4.77 2.16
N TYR A 32 10.79 5.88 2.86
CA TYR A 32 12.09 6.55 2.73
C TYR A 32 13.25 5.56 2.92
N ASP A 33 14.41 5.92 2.36
CA ASP A 33 15.62 5.09 2.32
C ASP A 33 15.45 3.75 1.59
N LYS A 34 14.43 3.64 0.71
CA LYS A 34 14.15 2.44 -0.11
C LYS A 34 13.89 1.19 0.75
N ARG A 35 13.41 1.38 1.99
CA ARG A 35 13.11 0.27 2.89
C ARG A 35 11.81 -0.40 2.50
N LEU A 36 11.83 -1.71 2.26
CA LEU A 36 10.63 -2.50 1.96
C LEU A 36 9.62 -2.46 3.12
N CYS A 37 8.34 -2.26 2.77
CA CYS A 37 7.22 -2.15 3.71
C CYS A 37 5.94 -2.81 3.16
N GLU A 38 5.99 -4.13 3.04
CA GLU A 38 4.94 -4.97 2.48
C GLU A 38 3.68 -5.03 3.36
N THR A 39 2.52 -4.77 2.75
CA THR A 39 1.17 -4.89 3.34
C THR A 39 0.76 -6.33 3.61
N PHE A 40 1.04 -7.26 2.69
CA PHE A 40 0.67 -8.67 2.84
C PHE A 40 1.76 -9.51 3.54
N PRO A 41 1.40 -10.61 4.23
CA PRO A 41 2.32 -11.48 4.98
C PRO A 41 3.04 -12.49 4.09
N PHE A 42 3.38 -12.11 2.87
CA PHE A 42 4.12 -12.93 1.92
C PHE A 42 4.97 -12.04 1.03
N ASP A 43 6.07 -12.61 0.52
CA ASP A 43 6.97 -11.95 -0.40
C ASP A 43 6.23 -11.40 -1.63
N GLN A 44 6.20 -10.07 -1.73
CA GLN A 44 5.52 -9.34 -2.79
C GLN A 44 6.42 -9.09 -4.01
N SER A 45 7.73 -9.39 -3.90
CA SER A 45 8.65 -9.36 -5.04
C SER A 45 8.38 -10.48 -6.05
N LYS A 46 7.66 -11.53 -5.62
CA LYS A 46 7.23 -12.61 -6.49
C LYS A 46 6.02 -12.21 -7.31
N GLU A 47 6.06 -12.59 -8.57
CA GLU A 47 4.97 -12.40 -9.51
C GLU A 47 3.70 -13.15 -9.08
N ARG A 48 2.57 -12.44 -9.00
CA ARG A 48 1.29 -12.97 -8.55
C ARG A 48 0.13 -12.42 -9.35
N ARG A 49 -0.86 -13.29 -9.62
CA ARG A 49 -2.12 -12.89 -10.24
C ARG A 49 -2.92 -11.91 -9.38
N LEU A 50 -2.80 -12.03 -8.06
CA LEU A 50 -3.46 -11.16 -7.09
C LEU A 50 -3.19 -9.68 -7.39
N PHE A 51 -1.93 -9.30 -7.62
CA PHE A 51 -1.55 -7.90 -7.85
C PHE A 51 -2.06 -7.37 -9.18
N TYR A 52 -2.15 -8.21 -10.21
CA TYR A 52 -2.84 -7.86 -11.46
C TYR A 52 -4.32 -7.55 -11.21
N TYR A 53 -5.04 -8.42 -10.51
CA TYR A 53 -6.46 -8.20 -10.21
C TYR A 53 -6.67 -6.98 -9.30
N MET A 54 -5.78 -6.75 -8.34
CA MET A 54 -5.81 -5.55 -7.50
C MET A 54 -5.66 -4.28 -8.35
N ASN A 55 -4.68 -4.25 -9.25
CA ASN A 55 -4.47 -3.09 -10.11
C ASN A 55 -5.62 -2.86 -11.08
N LYS A 56 -6.17 -3.94 -11.65
CA LYS A 56 -7.25 -3.86 -12.64
C LYS A 56 -8.61 -3.49 -12.05
N HIS A 57 -8.94 -3.99 -10.86
CA HIS A 57 -10.30 -3.88 -10.30
C HIS A 57 -10.34 -3.17 -8.95
N LEU A 58 -9.46 -3.54 -8.02
CA LEU A 58 -9.51 -3.01 -6.64
C LEU A 58 -9.10 -1.54 -6.57
N PHE A 59 -7.94 -1.17 -7.16
CA PHE A 59 -7.44 0.20 -7.07
C PHE A 59 -8.34 1.23 -7.75
N PRO A 60 -8.91 0.98 -8.95
CA PRO A 60 -9.89 1.88 -9.53
C PRO A 60 -11.13 2.07 -8.64
N TYR A 61 -11.67 0.97 -8.11
CA TYR A 61 -12.81 1.04 -7.19
C TYR A 61 -12.47 1.84 -5.93
N LEU A 62 -11.33 1.55 -5.31
CA LEU A 62 -10.85 2.19 -4.09
C LEU A 62 -10.60 3.69 -4.31
N TYR A 63 -10.02 4.05 -5.45
CA TYR A 63 -9.75 5.44 -5.83
C TYR A 63 -11.06 6.24 -5.85
N TRP A 64 -12.03 5.84 -6.68
CA TRP A 64 -13.27 6.58 -6.89
C TRP A 64 -14.22 6.53 -5.69
N ASN A 65 -14.26 5.43 -4.95
CA ASN A 65 -15.25 5.24 -3.88
C ASN A 65 -14.75 5.58 -2.48
N ARG A 66 -13.42 5.60 -2.25
CA ARG A 66 -12.85 5.83 -0.92
C ARG A 66 -11.82 6.96 -0.92
N LEU A 67 -10.79 6.92 -1.76
CA LEU A 67 -9.67 7.86 -1.72
C LEU A 67 -10.13 9.30 -1.95
N ILE A 68 -10.80 9.57 -3.08
CA ILE A 68 -11.25 10.94 -3.40
C ILE A 68 -12.32 11.46 -2.43
N LYS A 69 -12.98 10.55 -1.68
CA LYS A 69 -13.97 10.89 -0.66
C LYS A 69 -13.35 11.05 0.73
N GLY A 70 -12.01 11.02 0.85
CA GLY A 70 -11.29 11.15 2.12
C GLY A 70 -11.47 9.96 3.08
N LYS A 71 -11.95 8.81 2.59
CA LYS A 71 -12.22 7.60 3.38
C LYS A 71 -11.09 6.56 3.31
N TRP A 72 -9.93 6.93 2.77
CA TRP A 72 -8.78 6.05 2.64
C TRP A 72 -7.48 6.79 2.90
N ASN A 73 -6.71 6.32 3.87
CA ASN A 73 -5.46 6.96 4.34
C ASN A 73 -4.22 6.10 4.05
N GLY A 74 -4.31 5.16 3.11
CA GLY A 74 -3.27 4.19 2.80
C GLY A 74 -3.47 2.84 3.50
N PRO A 75 -2.62 1.84 3.19
CA PRO A 75 -2.80 0.48 3.67
C PRO A 75 -2.21 0.22 5.05
N SER A 76 -1.71 1.24 5.77
CA SER A 76 -1.08 1.08 7.09
C SER A 76 -1.98 0.36 8.09
N THR A 77 -3.26 0.72 8.15
CA THR A 77 -4.26 0.07 9.01
C THR A 77 -4.46 -1.40 8.63
N ILE A 78 -4.56 -1.69 7.33
CA ILE A 78 -4.76 -3.05 6.83
C ILE A 78 -3.50 -3.90 7.06
N ARG A 79 -2.32 -3.33 6.86
CA ARG A 79 -1.04 -4.00 7.09
C ARG A 79 -0.91 -4.48 8.53
N GLN A 80 -1.28 -3.65 9.50
CA GLN A 80 -1.24 -4.04 10.92
C GLN A 80 -2.18 -5.21 11.24
N MET A 81 -3.29 -5.35 10.51
CA MET A 81 -4.22 -6.45 10.68
C MET A 81 -3.77 -7.74 9.96
N ILE A 82 -3.32 -7.61 8.70
CA ILE A 82 -3.06 -8.75 7.82
C ILE A 82 -1.61 -9.26 7.93
N ASN A 83 -0.67 -8.38 8.29
CA ASN A 83 0.73 -8.70 8.51
C ASN A 83 1.21 -8.13 9.87
N PRO A 84 0.73 -8.68 11.01
CA PRO A 84 1.05 -8.17 12.34
C PRO A 84 2.54 -8.27 12.69
N ASN A 85 3.25 -9.22 12.07
CA ASN A 85 4.70 -9.39 12.18
C ASN A 85 5.49 -8.58 11.13
N GLY A 86 4.78 -7.87 10.24
CA GLY A 86 5.38 -6.98 9.25
C GLY A 86 6.07 -5.79 9.92
N ARG A 87 6.98 -5.15 9.17
CA ARG A 87 7.70 -3.98 9.68
C ARG A 87 6.72 -2.89 10.08
N LYS A 88 6.81 -2.47 11.34
CA LYS A 88 6.00 -1.38 11.89
C LYS A 88 6.46 -0.06 11.28
N VAL A 89 5.46 0.72 10.86
CA VAL A 89 5.57 2.09 10.34
C VAL A 89 5.49 3.06 11.50
#